data_AF-A0A2M8Y7X8-F1
#
_entry.id   AF-A0A2M8Y7X8-F1
#
_cell.length_a   1.000
_cell.length_b   1.000
_cell.length_c   1.000
_cell.angle_alpha   90.00
_cell.angle_beta   90.00
_cell.angle_gamma   90.00
#
_symmetry.space_group_name_H-M   'P 1'
#
loop_
_entity.id
_entity.type
_entity.pdbx_description
1 polymer ?
#
loop_
_entity_poly.entity_id
_entity_poly.type
_entity_poly.pdbx_seq_one_letter_code
_entity_poly.pdbx_strand_id
1 'polypeptide(L)' 'MRHRLPYRRSGYVSDFTRFIDGYLQTHPEVLENQRRGWRIWWERPANLHELELIHADSVPEPPYHYD' A
#
# COMPACT_ATOMS: atom_id res chain seq x y z
N MET A 1 -9.22 19.60 10.84
CA MET A 1 -8.78 18.92 12.07
C MET A 1 -7.56 18.08 11.74
N ARG A 2 -6.37 18.41 12.28
CA ARG A 2 -5.12 17.66 12.03
C ARG A 2 -4.96 16.63 13.15
N HIS A 3 -5.09 15.34 12.84
CA HIS A 3 -4.83 14.27 13.80
C HIS A 3 -3.32 14.20 14.07
N ARG A 4 -2.88 14.73 15.22
CA ARG A 4 -1.52 14.47 15.74
C ARG A 4 -1.54 13.08 16.38
N LEU A 5 -0.95 12.10 15.70
CA LEU A 5 -0.72 10.79 16.30
C LEU A 5 0.27 10.94 17.48
N PRO A 6 -0.02 10.36 18.66
CA PRO A 6 0.71 10.61 19.91
C PRO A 6 2.10 9.96 20.00
N TYR A 7 2.54 9.23 18.97
CA TYR A 7 3.82 8.51 18.95
C TYR A 7 4.95 9.33 18.28
N ARG A 8 5.14 10.59 18.67
CA ARG A 8 6.36 11.34 18.33
C ARG A 8 6.93 11.98 19.59
N ARG A 9 7.60 11.18 20.41
CA ARG A 9 8.34 11.66 21.60
C ARG A 9 9.74 12.21 21.27
N SER A 10 10.12 12.23 19.99
CA SER A 10 11.29 12.97 19.51
C SER A 10 10.83 14.08 18.58
N GLY A 11 11.32 15.30 18.81
CA GLY A 11 11.13 16.44 17.90
C GLY A 11 11.86 16.29 16.56
N TYR A 12 12.61 15.20 16.39
CA TYR A 12 13.29 14.88 15.14
C TYR A 12 12.29 14.64 13.99
N VAL A 13 12.59 15.27 12.86
CA VAL A 13 11.91 15.06 11.57
C VAL A 13 13.00 14.73 10.57
N SER A 14 12.93 13.56 9.94
CA SER A 14 13.90 13.16 8.91
C SER A 14 13.78 14.06 7.70
N ASP A 15 14.87 14.17 6.94
CA ASP A 15 14.88 14.94 5.70
C ASP A 15 13.88 14.39 4.68
N PHE A 16 13.68 13.07 4.65
CA PHE A 16 12.65 12.42 3.85
C PHE A 16 11.24 12.87 4.22
N THR A 17 10.90 12.90 5.52
CA THR A 17 9.58 13.39 5.94
C THR A 17 9.39 14.84 5.53
N ARG A 18 10.41 15.68 5.75
CA ARG A 18 10.34 17.11 5.40
C ARG A 18 10.16 17.32 3.89
N PHE A 19 10.85 16.52 3.08
CA PHE A 19 10.72 16.51 1.63
C PHE A 19 9.32 16.08 1.18
N ILE A 20 8.84 14.92 1.64
CA ILE A 20 7.52 14.39 1.28
C ILE A 20 6.42 15.39 1.66
N ASP A 21 6.48 15.93 2.89
CA ASP A 21 5.50 16.90 3.38
C ASP A 21 5.47 18.17 2.50
N GLY A 22 6.63 18.67 2.08
CA GLY A 22 6.72 19.83 1.19
C GLY A 22 6.23 19.53 -0.23
N TYR A 23 6.62 18.37 -0.78
CA TYR A 23 6.20 17.92 -2.09
C TYR A 23 4.68 17.77 -2.19
N LEU A 24 4.04 17.14 -1.20
CA LEU A 24 2.58 16.95 -1.16
C LEU A 24 1.81 18.26 -0.98
N GLN A 25 2.43 19.30 -0.41
CA GLN A 25 1.80 20.63 -0.33
C GLN A 25 1.74 21.32 -1.70
N THR A 26 2.74 21.11 -2.55
CA THR A 26 2.82 21.74 -3.87
C THR A 26 2.22 20.88 -5.00
N HIS A 27 1.96 19.60 -4.75
CA HIS A 27 1.43 18.63 -5.72
C HIS A 27 0.17 17.90 -5.20
N PRO A 28 -0.96 18.61 -5.00
CA PRO A 28 -2.19 18.00 -4.46
C PRO A 28 -2.75 16.87 -5.34
N GLU A 29 -2.47 16.86 -6.64
CA GLU A 29 -2.84 15.79 -7.58
C GLU A 29 -2.23 14.44 -7.22
N VAL A 30 -1.09 14.43 -6.52
CA VAL A 30 -0.43 13.21 -6.07
C VAL A 30 -1.28 12.49 -5.02
N LEU A 31 -1.96 13.23 -4.14
CA LEU A 31 -2.88 12.63 -3.15
C LEU A 31 -4.05 11.93 -3.85
N GLU A 32 -4.57 12.53 -4.91
CA GLU A 32 -5.65 11.92 -5.68
C GLU A 32 -5.15 10.70 -6.47
N ASN A 33 -3.94 10.78 -7.05
CA ASN A 33 -3.29 9.64 -7.69
C ASN A 33 -3.06 8.48 -6.72
N GLN A 34 -2.62 8.76 -5.48
CA GLN A 34 -2.45 7.71 -4.45
C GLN A 34 -3.78 7.02 -4.13
N ARG A 35 -4.87 7.78 -3.97
CA ARG A 35 -6.21 7.22 -3.75
C ARG A 35 -6.65 6.37 -4.93
N ARG A 36 -6.51 6.87 -6.16
CA ARG A 36 -6.85 6.11 -7.38
C ARG A 36 -6.04 4.82 -7.48
N GLY A 37 -4.72 4.89 -7.25
CA GLY A 37 -3.82 3.75 -7.24
C GLY A 37 -4.22 2.69 -6.21
N TRP A 38 -4.57 3.13 -4.99
CA TRP A 38 -5.07 2.23 -3.96
C TRP A 38 -6.32 1.48 -4.42
N ARG A 39 -7.32 2.17 -5.01
CA ARG A 39 -8.54 1.51 -5.49
C ARG A 39 -8.28 0.47 -6.58
N ILE A 40 -7.36 0.74 -7.50
CA ILE A 40 -7.03 -0.20 -8.60
C ILE A 40 -6.65 -1.58 -8.07
N TRP A 41 -5.92 -1.65 -6.96
CA TRP A 41 -5.47 -2.92 -6.41
C TRP A 41 -6.38 -3.46 -5.30
N TRP A 42 -6.83 -2.59 -4.41
CA TRP A 42 -7.51 -2.99 -3.19
C TRP A 42 -9.04 -3.05 -3.31
N GLU A 43 -9.63 -2.28 -4.21
CA GLU A 43 -11.07 -2.34 -4.48
C GLU A 43 -11.42 -3.22 -5.68
N ARG A 44 -10.41 -3.80 -6.36
CA ARG A 44 -10.66 -4.70 -7.49
C ARG A 44 -11.43 -5.92 -7.00
N PRO A 45 -12.65 -6.16 -7.50
CA PRO A 45 -13.41 -7.35 -7.11
C PRO A 45 -12.67 -8.58 -7.61
N ALA A 46 -12.48 -9.56 -6.73
CA ALA A 46 -11.96 -10.85 -7.14
C ALA A 46 -13.09 -11.64 -7.83
N ASN A 47 -12.77 -12.28 -8.95
CA ASN A 47 -13.68 -13.25 -9.56
C ASN A 47 -13.59 -14.55 -8.76
N LEU A 48 -14.60 -14.82 -7.94
CA LEU A 48 -14.63 -15.99 -7.05
C LEU A 48 -14.51 -17.31 -7.83
N HIS A 49 -15.12 -17.38 -9.02
CA HIS A 49 -15.04 -18.57 -9.86
C HIS A 49 -13.60 -18.81 -10.38
N GLU A 50 -12.92 -17.75 -10.81
CA GLU A 50 -11.51 -17.86 -11.21
C GLU A 50 -10.62 -18.27 -10.03
N LEU A 51 -10.87 -17.73 -8.83
CA LEU A 51 -10.15 -18.12 -7.61
C LEU A 51 -10.34 -19.60 -7.27
N GLU A 52 -11.57 -20.12 -7.41
CA GLU A 52 -11.86 -21.54 -7.21
C GLU A 52 -11.09 -22.41 -8.22
N LEU A 53 -11.04 -22.00 -9.49
CA LEU A 53 -10.28 -22.72 -10.53
C LEU A 53 -8.78 -22.70 -10.25
N ILE A 54 -8.22 -21.54 -9.86
CA ILE A 54 -6.81 -21.42 -9.48
C ILE A 54 -6.49 -22.33 -8.29
N HIS A 55 -7.36 -22.36 -7.28
CA HIS A 55 -7.18 -23.23 -6.12
C HIS A 55 -7.25 -24.72 -6.51
N ALA A 56 -8.18 -25.09 -7.39
CA ALA A 56 -8.32 -26.45 -7.89
C ALA A 56 -7.11 -26.92 -8.73
N ASP A 57 -6.47 -25.99 -9.46
CA ASP A 57 -5.28 -26.27 -10.30
C ASP A 57 -3.96 -26.14 -9.53
N SER A 58 -4.00 -25.71 -8.25
CA SER A 58 -2.80 -25.52 -7.45
C SER A 58 -2.08 -26.84 -7.14
N VAL A 59 -0.76 -26.86 -7.33
CA VAL A 59 0.11 -27.99 -6.97
C VAL A 59 0.75 -27.69 -5.61
N PRO A 60 0.83 -28.67 -4.68
CA PRO A 60 1.52 -28.48 -3.41
C PRO A 60 2.96 -28.02 -3.61
N GLU A 61 3.33 -26.97 -2.88
CA GLU A 61 4.71 -26.50 -2.83
C GLU A 61 5.59 -27.61 -2.20
N PRO A 62 6.71 -28.00 -2.84
CA PRO A 62 7.58 -29.02 -2.29
C PRO A 62 8.12 -28.58 -0.92
N PRO A 63 8.33 -29.52 0.02
CA PRO A 63 8.70 -29.19 1.41
C PRO A 63 10.06 -28.51 1.57
N TYR A 64 10.88 -28.47 0.52
CA TYR A 64 12.19 -27.84 0.55
C TYR A 64 12.39 -26.99 -0.70
N HIS A 65 12.70 -25.71 -0.48
CA HIS A 65 13.16 -24.79 -1.50
C HIS A 65 14.70 -24.84 -1.56
N TYR A 66 15.24 -24.93 -2.77
CA TYR A 66 16.65 -24.72 -3.02
C TYR A 66 16.79 -23.32 -3.62
N ASP A 67 17.28 -22.37 -2.82
CA ASP A 67 17.68 -21.02 -3.27
C ASP A 67 19.10 -21.03 -3.86
#